data_AF-A0A060BYD7-F1
#
_entry.id   AF-A0A060BYD7-F1
#
_cell.length_a   1.000
_cell.length_b   1.000
_cell.length_c   1.000
_cell.angle_alpha   90.00
_cell.angle_beta   90.00
_cell.angle_gamma   90.00
#
_symmetry.space_group_name_H-M   'P 1'
#
loop_
_entity.id
_entity.type
_entity.pdbx_description
1 polymer ?
#
loop_
_entity_poly.entity_id
_entity_poly.type
_entity_poly.pdbx_seq_one_letter_code
_entity_poly.pdbx_strand_id
1 'polypeptide(L)'
;MAEKSLPQVKELLQKYDPDLLWFDTWDDENHINDHRRDELIALVRKYSSKCLINGRISYHNPGENIDFLEMHDNTYPDAILEKPWQTPATID
;
A
#
# COMPACT_ATOMS: atom_id res chain seq x y z
N MET A 1 6.28 -8.68 -14.40
CA MET A 1 5.71 -8.50 -13.04
C MET A 1 4.20 -8.26 -13.07
N ALA A 2 3.67 -7.33 -13.88
CA ALA A 2 2.23 -7.02 -13.94
C ALA A 2 1.30 -8.24 -14.18
N GLU A 3 1.72 -9.19 -15.01
CA GLU A 3 0.94 -10.42 -15.29
C GLU A 3 0.72 -11.29 -14.04
N LYS A 4 1.55 -11.17 -13.00
CA LYS A 4 1.44 -11.98 -11.78
C LYS A 4 0.75 -11.23 -10.63
N SER A 5 1.05 -9.94 -10.43
CA SER A 5 0.58 -9.21 -9.24
C SER A 5 -0.92 -8.90 -9.25
N LEU A 6 -1.47 -8.39 -10.35
CA LEU A 6 -2.90 -8.01 -10.39
C LEU A 6 -3.86 -9.20 -10.19
N PRO A 7 -3.63 -10.38 -10.80
CA PRO A 7 -4.47 -11.55 -10.54
C PRO A 7 -4.42 -12.01 -9.07
N GLN A 8 -3.26 -11.95 -8.42
CA GLN A 8 -3.10 -12.33 -7.02
C GLN A 8 -3.81 -11.36 -6.07
N VAL A 9 -3.68 -10.05 -6.30
CA VAL A 9 -4.39 -9.04 -5.49
C VAL A 9 -5.90 -9.18 -5.66
N LYS A 10 -6.38 -9.42 -6.89
CA LYS A 10 -7.79 -9.72 -7.14
C LYS A 10 -8.25 -10.97 -6.39
N GLU A 11 -7.47 -12.04 -6.43
CA GLU A 11 -7.77 -13.27 -5.71
C GLU A 11 -7.91 -13.01 -4.20
N LEU A 12 -6.98 -12.26 -3.60
CA LEU A 12 -7.03 -11.92 -2.19
C LEU A 12 -8.31 -11.14 -1.84
N LEU A 13 -8.65 -10.14 -2.63
CA LEU A 13 -9.84 -9.32 -2.44
C LEU A 13 -11.13 -10.14 -2.51
N GLN A 14 -11.24 -11.02 -3.51
CA GLN A 14 -12.48 -11.80 -3.73
C GLN A 14 -12.65 -12.95 -2.74
N LYS A 15 -11.56 -13.56 -2.28
CA LYS A 15 -11.63 -14.74 -1.41
C LYS A 15 -11.65 -14.39 0.08
N TYR A 16 -11.04 -13.27 0.47
CA TYR A 16 -10.83 -12.97 1.87
C TYR A 16 -11.41 -11.62 2.32
N ASP A 17 -11.87 -10.75 1.41
CA ASP A 17 -12.44 -9.42 1.71
C ASP A 17 -11.65 -8.65 2.80
N PRO A 18 -10.33 -8.47 2.62
CA PRO A 18 -9.48 -7.88 3.65
C PRO A 18 -9.89 -6.43 3.92
N ASP A 19 -9.77 -6.02 5.19
CA ASP A 19 -9.94 -4.63 5.59
C ASP A 19 -8.69 -3.79 5.31
N LEU A 20 -7.55 -4.43 5.03
CA LEU A 20 -6.26 -3.78 4.76
C LEU A 20 -5.44 -4.64 3.79
N LEU A 21 -4.91 -4.00 2.75
CA LEU A 21 -3.78 -4.53 1.98
C LEU A 21 -2.56 -3.65 2.24
N TRP A 22 -1.58 -4.25 2.93
CA TRP A 22 -0.31 -3.62 3.24
C TRP A 22 0.74 -4.05 2.20
N PHE A 23 1.02 -3.15 1.26
CA PHE A 23 2.01 -3.32 0.22
C PHE A 23 3.40 -2.94 0.73
N ASP A 24 4.40 -3.72 0.30
CA ASP A 24 5.79 -3.48 0.61
C ASP A 24 6.62 -3.36 -0.67
N THR A 25 6.67 -2.16 -1.22
CA THR A 25 7.61 -1.82 -2.28
C THR A 25 8.77 -1.04 -1.64
N TRP A 26 9.97 -1.62 -1.72
CA TRP A 26 11.19 -1.02 -1.19
C TRP A 26 11.83 -0.08 -2.23
N ASP A 27 12.83 0.68 -1.77
CA ASP A 27 13.57 1.75 -2.45
C ASP A 27 14.35 1.29 -3.69
N ASP A 28 13.63 0.84 -4.72
CA ASP A 28 14.13 0.65 -6.08
C ASP A 28 13.09 1.23 -7.03
N GLU A 29 13.52 2.24 -7.78
CA GLU A 29 12.73 2.94 -8.79
C GLU A 29 12.12 1.99 -9.86
N ASN A 30 12.63 0.75 -9.98
CA ASN A 30 12.18 -0.23 -10.96
C ASN A 30 11.08 -1.18 -10.47
N HIS A 31 10.69 -1.17 -9.19
CA HIS A 31 9.66 -2.10 -8.70
C HIS A 31 8.27 -1.77 -9.22
N ILE A 32 7.90 -0.50 -9.14
CA ILE A 32 6.57 -0.03 -9.51
C ILE A 32 6.65 1.38 -10.07
N ASN A 33 5.92 1.62 -11.16
CA ASN A 33 5.75 2.96 -11.71
C ASN A 33 4.35 3.49 -11.36
N ASP A 34 4.16 4.79 -11.50
CA ASP A 34 2.91 5.48 -11.17
C ASP A 34 1.68 4.85 -11.82
N HIS A 35 1.79 4.44 -13.10
CA HIS A 35 0.69 3.80 -13.81
C HIS A 35 0.28 2.47 -13.16
N ARG A 36 1.25 1.61 -12.81
CA ARG A 36 0.98 0.32 -12.16
C ARG A 36 0.46 0.48 -10.74
N ARG A 37 0.96 1.47 -10.00
CA ARG A 37 0.43 1.83 -8.68
C ARG A 37 -1.05 2.20 -8.80
N ASP A 38 -1.39 3.07 -9.76
CA ASP A 38 -2.77 3.51 -9.97
C ASP A 38 -3.68 2.36 -10.42
N GLU A 39 -3.18 1.43 -11.26
CA GLU A 39 -3.90 0.20 -11.60
C GLU A 39 -4.19 -0.66 -10.37
N LEU A 40 -3.24 -0.82 -9.45
CA LEU A 40 -3.41 -1.56 -8.20
C LEU A 40 -4.45 -0.90 -7.30
N ILE A 41 -4.36 0.42 -7.09
CA ILE A 41 -5.34 1.17 -6.30
C ILE A 41 -6.73 1.04 -6.91
N ALA A 42 -6.86 1.23 -8.21
CA ALA A 42 -8.13 1.10 -8.92
C ALA A 42 -8.71 -0.31 -8.79
N LEU A 43 -7.86 -1.35 -8.84
CA LEU A 43 -8.27 -2.74 -8.63
C LEU A 43 -8.85 -2.94 -7.22
N VAL A 44 -8.14 -2.48 -6.19
CA VAL A 44 -8.61 -2.57 -4.80
C VAL A 44 -9.95 -1.86 -4.65
N ARG A 45 -10.06 -0.60 -5.08
CA ARG A 45 -11.30 0.19 -5.00
C ARG A 45 -12.45 -0.40 -5.80
N LYS A 46 -12.18 -1.11 -6.89
CA LYS A 46 -13.19 -1.82 -7.68
C LYS A 46 -13.83 -2.98 -6.92
N TYR A 47 -13.05 -3.73 -6.13
CA TYR A 47 -13.56 -4.93 -5.44
C TYR A 47 -13.88 -4.69 -3.97
N SER A 48 -13.29 -3.69 -3.32
CA SER A 48 -13.56 -3.34 -1.93
C SER A 48 -13.38 -1.85 -1.68
N SER A 49 -14.46 -1.15 -1.32
CA SER A 49 -14.42 0.25 -0.93
C SER A 49 -13.93 0.48 0.49
N LYS A 50 -13.93 -0.56 1.34
CA LYS A 50 -13.48 -0.51 2.74
C LYS A 50 -12.00 -0.83 2.94
N CYS A 51 -11.40 -1.58 2.00
CA CYS A 51 -10.03 -2.08 2.15
C CYS A 51 -9.03 -0.93 2.16
N LEU A 52 -8.30 -0.77 3.25
CA LEU A 52 -7.28 0.25 3.40
C LEU A 52 -6.04 -0.06 2.55
N ILE A 53 -5.40 1.00 2.03
CA ILE A 53 -4.19 0.96 1.23
C ILE A 53 -3.14 1.86 1.89
N ASN A 54 -1.95 1.30 2.09
CA ASN A 54 -0.82 1.92 2.74
C ASN A 54 0.06 2.68 1.70
N GLY A 55 0.87 3.63 2.15
CA GLY A 55 1.79 4.41 1.31
C GLY A 55 2.93 3.61 0.68
N ARG A 56 3.43 2.54 1.32
CA ARG A 56 4.48 1.67 0.75
C ARG A 56 4.02 0.84 -0.46
N ILE A 57 2.82 1.09 -1.00
CA ILE A 57 2.44 0.67 -2.37
C ILE A 57 3.40 1.20 -3.44
N SER A 58 4.03 2.36 -3.21
CA SER A 58 5.14 2.88 -4.00
C SER A 58 5.99 3.78 -3.12
N TYR A 59 7.23 3.36 -2.85
CA TYR A 59 8.14 4.05 -1.94
C TYR A 59 8.37 5.53 -2.31
N HIS A 60 8.65 5.82 -3.58
CA HIS A 60 8.98 7.17 -4.04
C HIS A 60 7.76 8.04 -4.31
N ASN A 61 6.67 7.44 -4.78
CA ASN A 61 5.47 8.17 -5.15
C ASN A 61 4.23 7.33 -4.87
N PRO A 62 3.66 7.38 -3.66
CA PRO A 62 2.51 6.59 -3.29
C PRO A 62 1.18 7.13 -3.88
N GLY A 63 1.20 8.32 -4.47
CA GLY A 63 0.00 8.99 -4.96
C GLY A 63 -0.92 9.47 -3.84
N GLU A 64 -2.05 10.06 -4.23
CA GLU A 64 -2.97 10.69 -3.27
C GLU A 64 -4.00 9.70 -2.69
N ASN A 65 -4.30 8.62 -3.43
CA ASN A 65 -5.41 7.70 -3.16
C ASN A 65 -5.08 6.54 -2.19
N ILE A 66 -4.05 6.72 -1.36
CA ILE A 66 -3.75 5.88 -0.19
C ILE A 66 -4.51 6.37 1.05
N ASP A 67 -4.75 5.49 2.01
CA ASP A 67 -5.56 5.82 3.19
C ASP A 67 -4.72 6.26 4.40
N PHE A 68 -3.50 5.75 4.52
CA PHE A 68 -2.59 6.07 5.62
C PHE A 68 -1.13 6.01 5.19
N LEU A 69 -0.26 6.55 6.03
CA LEU A 69 1.19 6.61 5.84
C LEU A 69 1.90 5.59 6.73
N GLU A 70 3.08 5.16 6.31
CA GLU A 70 3.94 4.29 7.10
C GLU A 70 5.17 5.07 7.52
N MET A 71 5.55 4.88 8.78
CA MET A 71 6.88 5.22 9.23
C MET A 71 7.86 4.12 8.80
N HIS A 72 9.15 4.42 8.85
CA HIS A 72 10.18 3.38 8.73
C HIS A 72 10.07 2.40 9.90
N ASP A 73 10.72 1.24 9.76
CA ASP A 73 10.68 0.20 10.79
C ASP A 73 11.24 0.74 12.12
N ASN A 74 10.44 0.62 13.17
CA ASN A 74 10.73 1.11 14.52
C ASN A 74 10.88 2.64 14.64
N THR A 75 10.32 3.42 13.71
CA THR A 75 10.37 4.90 13.78
C THR A 75 9.00 5.54 14.02
N TYR A 76 9.02 6.79 14.49
CA TYR A 76 7.83 7.60 14.79
C TYR A 76 7.93 8.93 14.05
N PRO A 77 6.82 9.60 13.74
CA PRO A 77 6.89 10.91 13.10
C PRO A 77 7.38 11.97 14.09
N ASP A 78 8.25 12.86 13.61
CA ASP A 78 8.75 14.00 14.39
C ASP A 78 7.72 15.13 14.56
N ALA A 79 6.60 15.05 13.84
CA ALA A 79 5.54 16.04 13.84
C ALA A 79 4.15 15.39 13.67
N ILE A 80 3.09 16.16 13.94
CA ILE A 80 1.72 15.72 13.65
C ILE A 80 1.53 15.67 12.13
N LEU A 81 1.03 14.54 11.65
CA LEU A 81 0.71 14.32 10.24
C LEU A 81 -0.79 14.54 10.00
N GLU A 82 -1.14 15.10 8.84
CA GLU A 82 -2.54 15.32 8.44
C GLU A 82 -3.27 14.02 8.10
N LYS A 83 -2.54 13.06 7.52
CA LYS A 83 -3.06 11.73 7.19
C LYS A 83 -2.75 10.77 8.35
N PRO A 84 -3.64 9.80 8.67
CA PRO A 84 -3.33 8.74 9.62
C PRO A 84 -2.02 8.02 9.27
N TRP A 85 -1.33 7.49 10.28
CA TRP A 85 -0.06 6.80 10.08
C TRP A 85 0.09 5.55 10.95
N GLN A 86 0.97 4.65 10.54
CA GLN A 86 1.34 3.42 11.24
C GLN A 86 2.86 3.28 11.30
N THR A 87 3.39 2.64 12.36
CA THR A 87 4.79 2.19 12.41
C THR A 87 4.85 0.68 12.63
N PRO A 88 5.52 -0.10 11.77
CA PRO A 88 5.83 -1.50 12.05
C PRO A 88 7.04 -1.60 12.99
N ALA A 89 7.02 -2.53 13.93
CA ALA A 89 8.10 -2.73 14.89
C ALA A 89 8.38 -4.23 15.15
N THR A 90 9.63 -4.54 15.50
CA THR A 90 10.09 -5.89 15.85
C THR A 90 10.31 -5.99 17.37
N ILE A 91 10.07 -7.16 17.95
CA ILE A 91 10.38 -7.45 19.35
C ILE A 91 11.83 -7.96 19.44
N ASP A 92 12.62 -7.37 20.33
CA ASP A 92 13.98 -7.82 20.68
C ASP A 92 13.99 -9.01 21.66
#